data_AF-A0A2L2ZAC1-F1
#
_entry.id   AF-A0A2L2ZAC1-F1
#
_cell.length_a   1.000
_cell.length_b   1.000
_cell.length_c   1.000
_cell.angle_alpha   90.00
_cell.angle_beta   90.00
_cell.angle_gamma   90.00
#
_symmetry.space_group_name_H-M   'P 1'
#
loop_
_entity.id
_entity.type
_entity.pdbx_description
1 polymer ?
#
loop_
_entity_poly.entity_id
_entity_poly.type
_entity_poly.pdbx_seq_one_letter_code
_entity_poly.pdbx_strand_id
1 'polypeptide(L)' 'FGVYGATKAATDSLTRNMAVELGTYGVRMKSVNPTFVRTKMAEELLNSGDALITAMKERTPLRR' A
#
# COMPACT_ATOMS: atom_id res chain seq x y z
N PHE A 1 4.18 10.33 -8.04
CA PHE A 1 4.13 9.63 -6.73
C PHE A 1 4.30 10.52 -5.49
N GLY A 2 4.78 11.78 -5.56
CA GLY A 2 5.11 12.58 -4.36
C GLY A 2 3.99 12.73 -3.32
N VAL A 3 2.84 13.31 -3.70
CA VAL A 3 1.72 13.54 -2.77
C VAL A 3 1.11 12.23 -2.25
N TYR A 4 0.90 11.24 -3.14
CA TYR A 4 0.42 9.90 -2.75
C TYR A 4 1.37 9.21 -1.77
N GLY A 5 2.69 9.29 -2.01
CA GLY A 5 3.70 8.74 -1.09
C GLY A 5 3.68 9.43 0.26
N ALA A 6 3.55 10.76 0.30
CA ALA A 6 3.44 11.52 1.53
C ALA A 6 2.19 11.12 2.33
N THR A 7 1.04 10.92 1.68
CA THR A 7 -0.19 10.49 2.39
C THR A 7 -0.07 9.06 2.90
N LYS A 8 0.62 8.16 2.20
CA LYS A 8 0.89 6.80 2.69
C LYS A 8 1.87 6.77 3.87
N ALA A 9 2.88 7.64 3.87
CA ALA A 9 3.74 7.82 5.05
C ALA A 9 2.95 8.37 6.25
N ALA A 10 2.05 9.33 5.99
CA ALA A 10 1.17 9.88 7.02
C ALA A 10 0.24 8.81 7.60
N THR A 11 -0.30 7.88 6.79
CA THR A 11 -1.12 6.78 7.31
C THR A 11 -0.36 5.89 8.29
N ASP A 12 0.92 5.58 8.04
CA ASP A 12 1.73 4.79 8.97
C ASP A 12 2.02 5.54 10.28
N SER A 13 2.25 6.85 10.21
CA SER A 13 2.39 7.69 11.41
C SER A 13 1.08 7.74 12.20
N LEU A 14 -0.04 7.91 11.51
CA LEU A 14 -1.36 7.98 12.13
C LEU A 14 -1.71 6.65 12.81
N THR A 15 -1.45 5.51 12.18
CA THR A 15 -1.64 4.19 12.80
C THR A 15 -0.87 4.04 14.10
N ARG A 16 0.39 4.53 14.17
CA ARG A 16 1.20 4.46 15.40
C ARG A 16 0.58 5.29 16.52
N ASN A 17 0.14 6.51 16.23
CA ASN A 17 -0.49 7.38 17.22
C ASN A 17 -1.82 6.78 17.71
N MET A 18 -2.68 6.36 16.79
CA MET A 18 -3.97 5.74 17.14
C MET A 18 -3.80 4.44 17.94
N ALA A 19 -2.74 3.66 17.69
CA ALA A 19 -2.49 2.44 18.47
C ALA A 19 -2.20 2.75 19.96
N VAL A 20 -1.54 3.87 20.25
CA VAL A 20 -1.29 4.33 21.63
C VAL A 20 -2.58 4.87 22.25
N GLU A 21 -3.29 5.73 21.53
CA GLU A 21 -4.52 6.39 22.02
C GLU A 21 -5.66 5.40 22.27
N LEU A 22 -5.85 4.44 21.36
CA LEU A 22 -6.97 3.50 21.40
C LEU A 22 -6.67 2.22 22.18
N GLY A 23 -5.39 2.01 22.55
CA GLY A 23 -4.95 0.79 23.24
C GLY A 23 -5.60 0.61 24.62
N THR A 24 -5.87 1.70 25.35
CA THR A 24 -6.55 1.67 26.66
C THR A 24 -8.00 1.20 26.56
N TYR A 25 -8.61 1.34 25.39
CA TYR A 25 -9.95 0.85 25.08
C TYR A 25 -9.95 -0.58 24.52
N GLY A 26 -8.78 -1.24 24.47
CA GLY A 26 -8.64 -2.59 23.93
C GLY A 26 -8.70 -2.67 22.40
N VAL A 27 -8.62 -1.54 21.69
CA VAL A 27 -8.66 -1.49 20.22
C VAL A 27 -7.25 -1.48 19.65
N ARG A 28 -6.98 -2.38 18.69
CA ARG A 28 -5.66 -2.50 18.04
C ARG A 28 -5.68 -1.87 16.65
N MET A 29 -4.65 -1.09 16.35
CA MET A 29 -4.47 -0.41 15.06
C MET A 29 -3.25 -0.97 14.33
N LYS A 30 -3.42 -1.26 13.03
CA LYS A 30 -2.36 -1.74 12.13
C LYS A 30 -2.57 -1.18 10.72
N SER A 31 -1.47 -0.90 10.03
CA SER A 31 -1.41 -0.52 8.62
C SER A 31 -0.88 -1.72 7.85
N VAL A 32 -1.55 -2.08 6.75
CA VAL A 32 -1.10 -3.13 5.84
C VAL A 32 -0.64 -2.46 4.55
N ASN A 33 0.56 -2.79 4.11
CA ASN A 33 1.22 -2.22 2.95
C ASN A 33 1.25 -3.24 1.81
N PRO A 34 0.14 -3.42 1.07
CA PRO A 34 0.12 -4.33 -0.06
C PRO A 34 1.01 -3.81 -1.19
N THR A 35 1.55 -4.74 -1.98
CA THR A 35 2.07 -4.41 -3.31
C THR A 35 0.90 -4.16 -4.29
N PHE A 36 1.16 -3.98 -5.59
CA PHE A 36 0.08 -3.79 -6.55
C PHE A 36 -0.89 -4.98 -6.58
N VAL A 37 -2.18 -4.66 -6.48
CA VAL A 37 -3.29 -5.62 -6.60
C VAL A 37 -4.25 -5.07 -7.64
N ARG A 38 -4.87 -5.96 -8.43
CA ARG A 38 -5.84 -5.58 -9.47
C ARG A 38 -7.06 -4.92 -8.83
N THR A 39 -7.10 -3.60 -8.94
CA THR A 39 -8.15 -2.71 -8.44
C THR A 39 -8.33 -1.59 -9.45
N LYS A 40 -9.46 -0.88 -9.42
CA LYS A 40 -9.70 0.28 -10.30
C LYS A 40 -8.61 1.36 -10.18
N MET A 41 -8.05 1.55 -8.97
CA MET A 41 -6.96 2.50 -8.75
C MET A 41 -5.66 2.10 -9.46
N ALA A 42 -5.37 0.80 -9.52
CA ALA A 42 -4.14 0.27 -10.11
C ALA A 42 -4.28 -0.11 -11.59
N GLU A 43 -5.50 -0.12 -12.14
CA GLU A 43 -5.81 -0.67 -13.46
C GLU A 43 -5.03 0.03 -14.58
N GLU A 44 -5.01 1.36 -14.58
CA GLU A 44 -4.27 2.15 -15.57
C GLU A 44 -2.77 1.81 -15.55
N LEU A 45 -2.17 1.80 -14.36
CA LEU A 45 -0.75 1.48 -14.20
C LEU A 45 -0.45 0.01 -14.55
N LEU A 46 -1.33 -0.93 -14.20
CA LEU A 46 -1.12 -2.35 -14.51
C LEU A 46 -1.24 -2.67 -16.00
N ASN A 47 -1.96 -1.83 -16.76
CA ASN A 47 -2.18 -1.96 -18.19
C ASN A 47 -1.26 -1.05 -19.04
N SER A 48 -0.50 -0.15 -18.43
CA SER A 48 0.34 0.83 -19.14
C SER A 48 1.54 0.21 -19.86
N GLY A 49 1.88 -1.05 -19.58
CA GLY A 49 3.10 -1.69 -20.10
C GLY A 49 4.39 -1.15 -19.47
N ASP A 50 4.28 -0.41 -18.36
CA ASP A 50 5.43 0.14 -17.64
C ASP A 50 6.44 -0.95 -17.25
N ALA A 51 7.72 -0.69 -17.51
CA ALA A 51 8.82 -1.59 -17.20
C ALA A 51 8.84 -2.00 -15.71
N LEU A 52 8.41 -1.11 -14.80
CA LEU A 52 8.26 -1.42 -13.38
C LEU A 52 7.25 -2.55 -13.15
N ILE A 53 6.10 -2.51 -13.82
CA ILE A 53 5.05 -3.51 -13.68
C ILE A 53 5.49 -4.83 -14.30
N THR A 54 6.16 -4.79 -15.46
CA THR A 54 6.74 -5.98 -16.10
C THR A 54 7.76 -6.66 -15.18
N ALA A 55 8.71 -5.91 -14.66
CA ALA A 55 9.72 -6.42 -13.72
C ALA A 55 9.07 -6.97 -12.43
N MET A 56 7.99 -6.35 -11.95
CA MET A 56 7.28 -6.89 -10.79
C MET A 56 6.59 -8.22 -11.11
N LYS A 57 5.92 -8.35 -12.25
CA LYS A 57 5.29 -9.60 -12.68
C LYS A 57 6.33 -10.73 -12.77
N GLU A 58 7.52 -10.46 -13.28
CA GLU A 58 8.60 -11.45 -13.35
C GLU A 58 9.10 -11.91 -11.97
N ARG A 59 9.11 -11.00 -10.98
CA ARG A 59 9.50 -11.29 -9.60
C ARG A 59 8.41 -12.01 -8.80
N THR A 60 7.15 -11.82 -9.15
CA THR A 60 6.03 -12.52 -8.50
C THR A 60 6.02 -13.99 -8.96
N PRO A 61 6.10 -14.99 -8.05
CA PRO A 61 6.16 -16.41 -8.45
C PRO A 61 5.00 -16.88 -9.34
N LEU A 62 3.80 -16.31 -9.14
CA LEU A 62 2.61 -16.62 -9.94
C LEU A 62 2.51 -15.80 -11.25
N ARG A 63 3.49 -14.93 -11.53
CA ARG A 63 3.59 -14.08 -12.73
C ARG A 63 2.34 -13.27 -13.06
N ARG A 64 1.62 -12.82 -12.03
CA ARG A 64 0.37 -12.07 -12.15
C ARG A 64 0.36 -10.85 -11.27
#